data_AF-F6YMT1-F1
#
_entry.id   AF-F6YMT1-F1
#
_cell.length_a   1.000
_cell.length_b   1.000
_cell.length_c   1.000
_cell.angle_alpha   90.00
_cell.angle_beta   90.00
_cell.angle_gamma   90.00
#
_symmetry.space_group_name_H-M   'P 1'
#
loop_
_entity.id
_entity.type
_entity.pdbx_description
1 polymer ?
#
loop_
_entity_poly.entity_id
_entity_poly.type
_entity_poly.pdbx_seq_one_letter_code
_entity_poly.pdbx_strand_id
1 'polypeptide(L)'
;MPVDSNIPTEVKELLKLHPGLACTENGRIKCTVTNHEMPCRHDSVLQHVKGKKYLRLTTGITGEFDITKYEPHIMPSNKKGHENQLFCTLTLRHLNKIPSHLEKHVNGKRYKKAKAKWEACQLSGEKFVPLPLLQR
;
A
#
# COMPACT_ATOMS: atom_id res chain seq x y z
N MET A 1 -4.65 7.10 42.46
CA MET A 1 -5.25 5.74 42.47
C MET A 1 -4.93 5.12 41.11
N PRO A 2 -4.29 3.94 41.08
CA PRO A 2 -3.71 3.35 39.87
C PRO A 2 -4.78 2.83 38.89
N VAL A 3 -4.65 3.18 37.62
CA VAL A 3 -5.66 3.05 36.54
C VAL A 3 -5.55 1.71 35.79
N ASP A 4 -5.02 0.68 36.45
CA ASP A 4 -4.52 -0.54 35.79
C ASP A 4 -5.54 -1.67 35.56
N SER A 5 -6.84 -1.46 35.81
CA SER A 5 -7.77 -2.60 36.03
C SER A 5 -8.86 -2.87 34.98
N ASN A 6 -8.77 -2.41 33.73
CA ASN A 6 -9.80 -2.79 32.75
C ASN A 6 -9.36 -2.77 31.27
N ILE A 7 -8.19 -3.33 30.96
CA ILE A 7 -7.86 -3.67 29.57
C ILE A 7 -8.02 -5.19 29.42
N PRO A 8 -9.08 -5.66 28.73
CA PRO A 8 -9.29 -7.08 28.46
C PRO A 8 -8.06 -7.69 27.76
N THR A 9 -7.69 -8.90 28.12
CA THR A 9 -6.52 -9.61 27.55
C THR A 9 -6.55 -9.64 26.02
N GLU A 10 -7.74 -9.82 25.43
CA GLU A 10 -7.98 -9.81 23.98
C GLU A 10 -7.54 -8.49 23.32
N VAL A 11 -7.75 -7.36 24.00
CA VAL A 11 -7.35 -6.04 23.51
C VAL A 11 -5.82 -5.89 23.52
N LYS A 12 -5.14 -6.44 24.53
CA LYS A 12 -3.66 -6.48 24.58
C LYS A 12 -3.06 -7.32 23.46
N GLU A 13 -3.71 -8.42 23.08
CA GLU A 13 -3.26 -9.24 21.94
C GLU A 13 -3.44 -8.50 20.61
N LEU A 14 -4.57 -7.83 20.42
CA LEU A 14 -4.80 -6.98 19.24
C LEU A 14 -3.78 -5.84 19.15
N LEU A 15 -3.41 -5.21 20.27
CA LEU A 15 -2.35 -4.19 20.33
C LEU A 15 -0.98 -4.75 19.91
N LYS A 16 -0.65 -6.00 20.27
CA LYS A 16 0.60 -6.67 19.84
C LYS A 16 0.60 -7.02 18.35
N LEU A 17 -0.54 -7.45 17.82
CA LEU A 17 -0.71 -7.78 16.39
C LEU A 17 -0.69 -6.53 15.49
N HIS A 18 -1.00 -5.37 16.04
CA HIS A 18 -1.24 -4.14 15.30
C HIS A 18 -0.43 -2.96 15.85
N PRO A 19 0.79 -2.72 15.34
CA PRO A 19 1.69 -1.67 15.85
C PRO A 19 1.16 -0.23 15.68
N GLY A 20 0.05 -0.05 14.96
CA GLY A 20 -0.64 1.23 14.77
C GLY A 20 -1.72 1.56 15.80
N LEU A 21 -1.90 0.74 16.84
CA LEU A 21 -2.85 0.97 17.93
C LEU A 21 -2.08 1.34 19.20
N ALA A 22 -2.44 2.46 19.83
CA ALA A 22 -1.87 2.93 21.09
C ALA A 22 -2.99 3.13 22.12
N CYS A 23 -2.77 2.66 23.36
CA CYS A 23 -3.69 2.96 24.46
C CYS A 23 -3.36 4.35 25.03
N THR A 24 -4.38 5.18 25.25
CA THR A 24 -4.24 6.48 25.92
C THR A 24 -4.51 6.34 27.41
N GLU A 25 -3.99 7.28 28.21
CA GLU A 25 -4.11 7.31 29.67
C GLU A 25 -5.58 7.39 30.17
N ASN A 26 -6.50 7.79 29.29
CA ASN A 26 -7.94 7.88 29.58
C ASN A 26 -8.69 6.54 29.44
N GLY A 27 -8.00 5.41 29.25
CA GLY A 27 -8.63 4.11 29.03
C GLY A 27 -9.35 4.00 27.66
N ARG A 28 -8.85 4.69 26.64
CA ARG A 28 -9.30 4.59 25.24
C ARG A 28 -8.15 4.13 24.33
N ILE A 29 -8.47 3.57 23.18
CA ILE A 29 -7.48 3.20 22.16
C ILE A 29 -7.50 4.23 21.05
N LYS A 30 -6.34 4.82 20.79
CA LYS A 30 -6.10 5.69 19.65
C LYS A 30 -5.34 4.91 18.58
N CYS A 31 -5.95 4.80 17.41
CA CYS A 31 -5.23 4.30 16.24
C CYS A 31 -4.41 5.44 15.64
N THR A 32 -3.09 5.34 15.65
CA THR A 32 -2.18 6.33 15.03
C THR A 32 -2.36 6.38 13.52
N VAL A 33 -2.74 5.24 12.92
CA VAL A 33 -2.93 5.08 11.47
C VAL A 33 -4.23 5.74 10.99
N THR A 34 -5.32 5.64 11.75
CA THR A 34 -6.61 6.25 11.37
C THR A 34 -6.92 7.56 12.09
N ASN A 35 -6.06 7.96 13.04
CA ASN A 35 -6.27 9.04 14.00
C ASN A 35 -7.70 9.00 14.61
N HIS A 36 -8.13 7.79 14.99
CA HIS A 36 -9.48 7.54 15.51
C HIS A 36 -9.37 7.03 16.95
N GLU A 37 -10.20 7.59 17.83
CA GLU A 37 -10.28 7.22 19.23
C GLU A 37 -11.51 6.35 19.47
N MET A 38 -11.31 5.17 20.06
CA MET A 38 -12.37 4.22 20.37
C MET A 38 -12.28 3.77 21.83
N PRO A 39 -13.39 3.37 22.46
CA PRO A 39 -13.37 2.80 23.81
C PRO A 39 -12.57 1.49 23.82
N CYS A 40 -11.93 1.16 24.94
CA CYS A 40 -11.20 -0.10 25.19
C CYS A 40 -12.14 -1.32 25.32
N ARG A 41 -13.08 -1.49 24.39
CA ARG A 41 -13.97 -2.65 24.29
C ARG A 41 -13.50 -3.56 23.16
N HIS A 42 -13.40 -4.85 23.44
CA HIS A 42 -13.00 -5.86 22.45
C HIS A 42 -13.82 -5.73 21.14
N ASP A 43 -15.15 -5.63 21.23
CA ASP A 43 -16.02 -5.52 20.06
C ASP A 43 -15.73 -4.28 19.20
N SER A 44 -15.57 -3.11 19.83
CA SER A 44 -15.26 -1.86 19.13
C SER A 44 -13.89 -1.89 18.45
N VAL A 45 -12.89 -2.48 19.11
CA VAL A 45 -11.53 -2.62 18.57
C VAL A 45 -11.51 -3.63 17.42
N LEU A 46 -12.16 -4.78 17.60
CA LEU A 46 -12.27 -5.82 16.60
C LEU A 46 -13.00 -5.33 15.35
N GLN A 47 -14.09 -4.57 15.52
CA GLN A 47 -14.83 -3.95 14.41
C GLN A 47 -13.96 -2.94 13.66
N HIS A 48 -13.15 -2.16 14.38
CA HIS A 48 -12.24 -1.21 13.77
C HIS A 48 -11.12 -1.90 12.99
N VAL A 49 -10.47 -2.91 13.59
CA VAL A 49 -9.40 -3.71 12.99
C VAL A 49 -9.89 -4.46 11.75
N LYS A 50 -11.08 -5.08 11.82
CA LYS A 50 -11.75 -5.72 10.66
C LYS A 50 -12.31 -4.70 9.66
N GLY A 51 -12.33 -3.43 10.01
CA GLY A 51 -12.84 -2.36 9.18
C GLY A 51 -12.01 -2.18 7.91
N LYS A 52 -12.68 -2.00 6.77
CA LYS A 52 -12.05 -1.75 5.46
C LYS A 52 -11.07 -0.57 5.49
N LYS A 53 -11.30 0.44 6.35
CA LYS A 53 -10.45 1.63 6.50
C LYS A 53 -9.12 1.28 7.17
N TYR A 54 -9.15 0.54 8.27
CA TYR A 54 -7.97 0.10 8.99
C TYR A 54 -7.13 -0.85 8.12
N LEU A 55 -7.77 -1.86 7.53
CA LEU A 55 -7.09 -2.82 6.65
C LEU A 55 -6.38 -2.11 5.47
N ARG A 56 -7.06 -1.18 4.79
CA ARG A 56 -6.47 -0.44 3.66
C ARG A 56 -5.21 0.34 4.05
N LEU A 57 -5.23 0.98 5.21
CA LEU A 57 -4.12 1.80 5.67
C LEU A 57 -2.98 0.93 6.20
N THR A 58 -3.29 -0.13 6.93
CA THR A 58 -2.31 -1.09 7.44
C THR A 58 -1.64 -1.87 6.29
N THR A 59 -2.39 -2.36 5.29
CA THR A 59 -1.83 -3.02 4.11
C THR A 59 -0.91 -2.11 3.30
N GLY A 60 -1.16 -0.80 3.29
CA GLY A 60 -0.27 0.17 2.66
C GLY A 60 1.04 0.44 3.43
N ILE A 61 1.07 0.12 4.74
CA ILE A 61 2.23 0.32 5.63
C ILE A 61 3.08 -0.96 5.71
N THR A 62 2.46 -2.14 5.77
CA THR A 62 3.15 -3.42 5.97
C THR A 62 3.48 -4.14 4.66
N GLY A 63 2.90 -3.70 3.54
CA GLY A 63 3.15 -4.26 2.22
C GLY A 63 4.42 -3.69 1.58
N GLU A 64 5.57 -3.89 2.21
CA GLU A 64 6.86 -3.80 1.50
C GLU A 64 6.86 -4.92 0.46
N PHE A 65 6.40 -4.61 -0.75
CA PHE A 65 6.50 -5.52 -1.88
C PHE A 65 7.85 -5.27 -2.55
N ASP A 66 8.57 -6.34 -2.88
CA ASP A 66 9.85 -6.27 -3.56
C ASP A 66 9.70 -5.69 -4.99
N ILE A 67 9.71 -4.36 -5.09
CA ILE A 67 9.64 -3.61 -6.36
C ILE A 67 10.85 -3.93 -7.24
N THR A 68 11.96 -4.36 -6.64
CA THR A 68 13.19 -4.83 -7.29
C THR A 68 12.95 -5.90 -8.34
N LYS A 69 11.92 -6.75 -8.18
CA LYS A 69 11.57 -7.77 -9.19
C LYS A 69 11.04 -7.19 -10.50
N TYR A 70 10.58 -5.94 -10.49
CA TYR A 70 10.00 -5.25 -11.64
C TYR A 70 10.85 -4.10 -12.16
N GLU A 71 12.03 -3.86 -11.57
CA GLU A 71 13.05 -3.01 -12.16
C GLU A 71 13.54 -3.65 -13.48
N PRO A 72 13.84 -2.84 -14.53
CA PRO A 72 13.87 -1.38 -14.57
C PRO A 72 12.55 -0.71 -14.99
N HIS A 73 11.43 -1.45 -15.02
CA HIS A 73 10.18 -0.93 -15.59
C HIS A 73 9.27 -0.22 -14.59
N ILE A 74 9.28 -0.64 -13.32
CA ILE A 74 8.47 -0.03 -12.26
C ILE A 74 9.43 0.54 -11.22
N MET A 75 9.41 1.86 -11.05
CA MET A 75 10.30 2.60 -10.15
C MET A 75 9.50 3.53 -9.24
N PRO A 76 10.01 3.93 -8.06
CA PRO A 76 9.38 4.99 -7.28
C PRO A 76 9.29 6.30 -8.07
N SER A 77 8.16 7.01 -7.96
CA SER A 77 8.00 8.28 -8.66
C SER A 77 8.81 9.39 -7.97
N ASN A 78 9.60 10.11 -8.76
CA ASN A 78 10.34 11.30 -8.30
C ASN A 78 9.48 12.59 -8.41
N LYS A 79 8.27 12.51 -8.98
CA LYS A 79 7.44 13.70 -9.23
C LYS A 79 6.84 14.23 -7.92
N LYS A 80 7.00 15.54 -7.66
CA LYS A 80 6.40 16.25 -6.52
C LYS A 80 4.88 16.00 -6.47
N GLY A 81 4.38 15.49 -5.34
CA GLY A 81 2.97 15.08 -5.17
C GLY A 81 2.67 13.60 -5.47
N HIS A 82 3.65 12.83 -5.96
CA HIS A 82 3.52 11.40 -6.25
C HIS A 82 4.56 10.54 -5.50
N GLU A 83 5.14 11.05 -4.42
CA GLU A 83 6.22 10.39 -3.65
C GLU A 83 5.78 9.03 -3.07
N ASN A 84 4.48 8.88 -2.80
CA ASN A 84 3.85 7.64 -2.33
C ASN A 84 3.36 6.73 -3.46
N GLN A 85 3.77 7.00 -4.70
CA GLN A 85 3.37 6.25 -5.89
C GLN A 85 4.58 5.68 -6.63
N LEU A 86 4.30 4.67 -7.43
CA LEU A 86 5.24 4.02 -8.34
C LEU A 86 4.95 4.51 -9.75
N PHE A 87 5.97 4.58 -10.59
CA PHE A 87 5.90 4.99 -11.97
C PHE A 87 6.32 3.83 -12.86
N CYS A 88 5.50 3.54 -13.87
CA CYS A 88 5.78 2.52 -14.87
C CYS A 88 6.33 3.17 -16.14
N THR A 89 7.58 2.91 -16.50
CA THR A 89 8.26 3.47 -17.67
C THR A 89 7.70 2.94 -18.99
N LEU A 90 7.23 1.68 -19.00
CA LEU A 90 6.62 1.05 -20.19
C LEU A 90 5.28 1.66 -20.58
N THR A 91 4.47 2.03 -19.58
CA THR A 91 3.10 2.53 -19.81
C THR A 91 2.94 4.01 -19.51
N LEU A 92 3.96 4.66 -18.96
CA LEU A 92 4.00 6.06 -18.51
C LEU A 92 2.86 6.41 -17.52
N ARG A 93 2.62 5.55 -16.53
CA ARG A 93 1.54 5.73 -15.55
C ARG A 93 2.04 5.66 -14.12
N HIS A 94 1.36 6.41 -13.26
CA HIS A 94 1.50 6.32 -11.82
C HIS A 94 0.58 5.22 -11.25
N LEU A 95 1.11 4.48 -10.28
CA LEU A 95 0.49 3.36 -9.58
C LEU A 95 0.59 3.63 -8.09
N ASN A 96 -0.40 3.18 -7.31
CA ASN A 96 -0.29 3.26 -5.85
C ASN A 96 0.72 2.22 -5.36
N LYS A 97 1.43 2.50 -4.26
CA LYS A 97 2.26 1.54 -3.50
C LYS A 97 1.37 0.53 -2.77
N ILE A 98 0.59 -0.24 -3.51
CA ILE A 98 -0.27 -1.31 -2.99
C ILE A 98 0.01 -2.56 -3.82
N PRO A 99 0.41 -3.69 -3.20
CA PRO A 99 0.82 -4.89 -3.91
C PRO A 99 -0.28 -5.40 -4.86
N SER A 100 -1.53 -5.46 -4.39
CA SER A 100 -2.67 -5.86 -5.21
C SER A 100 -2.88 -4.98 -6.46
N HIS A 101 -2.54 -3.69 -6.39
CA HIS A 101 -2.65 -2.79 -7.55
C HIS A 101 -1.51 -3.02 -8.55
N LEU A 102 -0.30 -3.28 -8.05
CA LEU A 102 0.84 -3.64 -8.88
C LEU A 102 0.63 -4.96 -9.62
N GLU A 103 0.17 -6.00 -8.92
CA GLU A 103 -0.11 -7.31 -9.54
C GLU A 103 -1.13 -7.19 -10.67
N LYS A 104 -2.22 -6.43 -10.44
CA LYS A 104 -3.21 -6.12 -11.49
C LYS A 104 -2.61 -5.35 -12.66
N HIS A 105 -1.67 -4.45 -12.38
CA HIS A 105 -0.97 -3.70 -13.42
C HIS A 105 -0.08 -4.60 -14.28
N VAL A 106 0.80 -5.36 -13.65
CA VAL A 106 1.75 -6.26 -14.30
C VAL A 106 1.03 -7.37 -15.08
N ASN A 107 -0.02 -7.95 -14.49
CA ASN A 107 -0.81 -8.98 -15.16
C ASN A 107 -1.78 -8.40 -16.22
N GLY A 108 -1.94 -7.08 -16.26
CA GLY A 108 -2.86 -6.39 -17.15
C GLY A 108 -2.44 -6.46 -18.63
N LYS A 109 -3.43 -6.52 -19.53
CA LYS A 109 -3.22 -6.57 -20.99
C LYS A 109 -2.32 -5.44 -21.50
N ARG A 110 -2.44 -4.24 -20.91
CA ARG A 110 -1.66 -3.06 -21.33
C ARG A 110 -0.17 -3.21 -21.00
N TYR A 111 0.17 -3.66 -19.80
CA TYR A 111 1.57 -3.87 -19.42
C TYR A 111 2.21 -4.95 -20.27
N LYS A 112 1.53 -6.09 -20.45
CA LYS A 112 2.00 -7.19 -21.30
C LYS A 112 2.26 -6.75 -22.75
N LYS A 113 1.36 -5.97 -23.34
CA LYS A 113 1.56 -5.40 -24.68
C LYS A 113 2.77 -4.46 -24.75
N ALA A 114 2.91 -3.57 -23.76
CA ALA A 114 4.03 -2.65 -23.71
C ALA A 114 5.37 -3.38 -23.52
N LYS A 115 5.39 -4.42 -22.66
CA LYS A 115 6.56 -5.29 -22.45
C LYS A 115 6.93 -6.03 -23.73
N ALA A 116 5.98 -6.69 -24.39
CA ALA A 116 6.24 -7.41 -25.65
C ALA A 116 6.79 -6.48 -26.75
N LYS A 117 6.27 -5.25 -26.85
CA LYS A 117 6.78 -4.25 -27.79
C LYS A 117 8.19 -3.77 -27.40
N TRP A 118 8.45 -3.60 -26.10
CA TRP A 118 9.78 -3.27 -25.61
C TRP A 118 10.79 -4.38 -25.94
N GLU A 119 10.44 -5.64 -25.71
CA GLU A 119 11.27 -6.81 -26.06
C GLU A 119 11.54 -6.88 -27.57
N ALA A 120 10.52 -6.62 -28.41
CA ALA A 120 10.69 -6.55 -29.87
C ALA A 120 11.63 -5.41 -30.30
N CYS A 121 11.51 -4.23 -29.70
CA CYS A 121 12.41 -3.10 -29.97
C CYS A 121 13.86 -3.36 -29.50
N GLN A 122 14.04 -4.05 -28.37
CA GLN A 122 15.38 -4.46 -27.91
C GLN A 122 16.02 -5.42 -28.91
N LEU A 123 15.24 -6.34 -29.49
CA LEU A 123 15.74 -7.29 -30.48
C LEU A 123 16.06 -6.62 -31.83
N SER A 124 15.25 -5.65 -32.27
CA SER A 124 15.48 -4.92 -33.52
C SER A 124 16.54 -3.82 -33.39
N GLY A 125 16.97 -3.46 -32.17
CA GLY A 125 17.88 -2.35 -31.90
C GLY A 125 17.23 -0.96 -32.05
N GLU A 126 15.91 -0.90 -32.14
CA GLU A 126 15.16 0.35 -32.30
C GLU A 126 14.78 0.96 -30.95
N LYS A 127 14.60 2.30 -30.92
CA LYS A 127 14.16 3.00 -29.71
C LYS A 127 12.70 2.66 -29.39
N PHE A 128 12.45 2.07 -28.22
CA PHE A 128 11.09 1.83 -27.73
C PHE A 128 10.36 3.14 -27.48
N VAL A 129 9.24 3.36 -28.18
CA VAL A 129 8.31 4.46 -27.92
C VAL A 129 7.04 3.93 -27.26
N PRO A 130 6.75 4.33 -26.01
CA PRO A 130 5.51 4.00 -25.31
C PRO A 130 4.28 4.40 -26.13
N LEU A 131 3.26 3.53 -26.15
CA LEU A 131 1.98 3.75 -26.84
C LEU A 131 1.33 5.13 -26.56
N PRO A 132 1.32 5.67 -25.32
CA PRO A 132 0.74 6.98 -25.06
C PRO A 132 1.44 8.14 -25.79
N LEU A 133 2.71 7.99 -26.19
CA LEU A 133 3.46 9.01 -26.93
C LEU A 133 3.26 8.91 -28.45
N LEU A 134 2.74 7.78 -28.94
CA LEU A 134 2.48 7.55 -30.37
C LEU A 134 1.14 8.14 -30.84
N GLN A 135 0.23 8.47 -29.92
CA GLN A 135 -1.13 8.95 -30.25
C GLN A 135 -1.29 10.47 -30.08
N ARG A 136 -0.21 11.24 -30.25
CA ARG A 136 -0.18 12.67 -30.00
C ARG A 136 -0.07 13.48 -31.29
#